data_AF-A0A1J5MZ81-F1
#
_entry.id   AF-A0A1J5MZ81-F1
#
_cell.length_a   1.000
_cell.length_b   1.000
_cell.length_c   1.000
_cell.angle_alpha   90.00
_cell.angle_beta   90.00
_cell.angle_gamma   90.00
#
_symmetry.space_group_name_H-M   'P 1'
#
loop_
_entity.id
_entity.type
_entity.pdbx_description
1 polymer ?
#
loop_
_entity_poly.entity_id
_entity_poly.type
_entity_poly.pdbx_seq_one_letter_code
_entity_poly.pdbx_strand_id
1 'polypeptide(L)'
;MQKRYLPTTIVTGILFLVALGGYLAPAGSQGPPVRVLLENKGGKVILNHARHIDDMDGRCADCHHTSGEDPNPPACSSCHVAKFGKEFAAAHQETMDAKQCASCHHPGATIGKFAHDEHAEDYASGDCRTCHHGKDIEPEPQACSDCHTDGSDARPSLRDAAHTRCADCHDDLYKEGTAGCASCHEREAEPASEADYQACAGCHAAPADQLIPATMAAFHTQCQGCHEENGSGPFGDDACYQCHMK
;
A
#
# COMPACT_ATOMS: atom_id res chain seq x y z
N MET A 1 34.95 -28.32 36.51
CA MET A 1 35.40 -26.91 36.48
C MET A 1 35.67 -26.43 37.89
N GLN A 2 36.81 -25.79 38.17
CA GLN A 2 37.04 -25.20 39.49
C GLN A 2 36.12 -23.98 39.67
N LYS A 3 35.49 -23.85 40.85
CA LYS A 3 34.51 -22.79 41.17
C LYS A 3 34.99 -21.36 40.85
N ARG A 4 36.31 -21.14 40.79
CA ARG A 4 36.94 -19.86 40.41
C ARG A 4 36.71 -19.43 38.96
N TYR A 5 36.42 -20.35 38.04
CA TYR A 5 36.24 -20.05 36.62
C TYR A 5 34.77 -19.89 36.21
N LEU A 6 33.84 -20.20 37.12
CA LEU A 6 32.40 -20.05 36.91
C LEU A 6 31.99 -18.60 36.58
N PRO A 7 32.44 -17.56 37.31
CA PRO A 7 32.07 -16.19 36.95
C PRO A 7 32.62 -15.78 35.58
N THR A 8 33.83 -16.22 35.23
CA THR A 8 34.44 -15.92 33.94
C THR A 8 33.68 -16.58 32.80
N THR A 9 33.28 -17.85 32.94
CA THR A 9 32.50 -18.55 31.89
C THR A 9 31.10 -17.95 31.71
N ILE A 10 30.45 -17.49 32.78
CA ILE A 10 29.16 -16.81 32.70
C ILE A 10 29.30 -15.48 31.92
N VAL A 11 30.29 -14.66 32.27
CA VAL A 11 30.53 -13.38 31.59
C VAL A 11 30.87 -13.59 30.11
N THR A 12 31.75 -14.55 29.80
CA THR A 12 32.09 -14.86 28.40
C THR A 12 30.89 -15.40 27.62
N GLY A 13 30.04 -16.22 28.25
CA GLY A 13 28.79 -16.69 27.64
C GLY A 13 27.81 -15.57 27.33
N ILE A 14 27.63 -14.61 28.26
CA ILE A 14 26.78 -13.43 28.04
C ILE A 14 27.33 -12.57 26.91
N LEU A 15 28.64 -12.28 26.91
CA LEU A 15 29.27 -11.49 25.85
C LEU A 15 29.15 -12.17 24.48
N PHE A 16 29.29 -13.50 24.43
CA PHE A 16 29.09 -14.27 23.20
C PHE A 16 27.65 -14.17 22.70
N LEU A 17 26.66 -14.30 23.59
CA LEU A 17 25.24 -14.16 23.22
C LEU A 17 24.90 -12.75 22.75
N VAL A 18 25.45 -11.70 23.37
CA VAL A 18 25.27 -10.31 22.93
C VAL A 18 25.91 -10.07 21.57
N ALA A 19 27.14 -10.58 21.35
CA ALA A 19 27.82 -10.47 20.07
C ALA A 19 27.08 -11.23 18.96
N LEU A 20 26.58 -12.43 19.26
CA LEU A 20 25.77 -13.22 18.33
C LEU A 20 24.45 -12.52 18.01
N GLY A 21 23.78 -11.96 19.02
CA GLY A 21 22.57 -11.16 18.84
C GLY A 21 22.80 -9.92 17.97
N GLY A 22 23.92 -9.20 18.18
CA GLY A 22 24.30 -8.06 17.36
C GLY A 22 24.70 -8.41 15.93
N TYR A 23 25.31 -9.59 15.71
CA TYR A 23 25.67 -10.07 14.37
C TYR A 23 24.46 -10.58 13.58
N LEU A 24 23.49 -11.21 14.25
CA LEU A 24 22.28 -11.74 13.62
C LEU A 24 21.17 -10.70 13.48
N ALA A 25 21.20 -9.62 14.26
CA ALA A 25 20.28 -8.50 14.08
C ALA A 25 20.67 -7.74 12.80
N PRO A 26 19.82 -7.70 11.76
CA PRO A 26 20.10 -6.88 10.60
C PRO A 26 20.17 -5.42 11.04
N ALA A 27 21.27 -4.75 10.71
CA ALA A 27 21.38 -3.31 10.92
C ALA A 27 20.31 -2.63 10.07
N GLY A 28 19.22 -2.19 10.70
CA GLY A 28 18.25 -1.32 10.05
C GLY A 28 18.97 -0.03 9.67
N SER A 29 19.16 0.22 8.37
CA SER A 29 19.73 1.47 7.91
C SER A 29 18.69 2.57 8.12
N GLN A 30 18.92 3.47 9.07
CA GLN A 30 18.04 4.60 9.39
C GLN A 30 18.10 5.73 8.33
N GLY A 31 18.61 5.46 7.13
CA GLY A 31 18.80 6.43 6.08
C GLY A 31 18.47 5.87 4.70
N PRO A 32 18.26 6.76 3.70
CA PRO A 32 17.92 6.35 2.35
C PRO A 32 18.98 5.41 1.77
N PRO A 33 18.59 4.48 0.89
CA PRO A 33 19.53 3.56 0.27
C PRO A 33 20.57 4.34 -0.52
N VAL A 34 21.83 3.94 -0.42
CA VAL A 34 22.91 4.58 -1.20
C VAL A 34 22.82 4.16 -2.67
N ARG A 35 22.52 2.88 -2.91
CA ARG A 35 22.33 2.30 -4.24
C ARG A 35 21.13 1.37 -4.24
N VAL A 36 20.37 1.41 -5.31
CA VAL A 36 19.20 0.54 -5.53
C VAL A 36 19.48 -0.30 -6.77
N LEU A 37 19.36 -1.62 -6.62
CA LEU A 37 19.44 -2.55 -7.73
C LEU A 37 18.02 -2.81 -8.26
N LEU A 38 17.76 -2.39 -9.48
CA LEU A 38 16.50 -2.63 -10.17
C LEU A 38 16.71 -3.79 -11.16
N GLU A 39 16.08 -4.93 -10.87
CA GLU A 39 16.15 -6.11 -11.72
C GLU A 39 14.92 -6.18 -12.64
N ASN A 40 15.14 -6.28 -13.95
CA ASN A 40 14.08 -6.43 -14.92
C ASN A 40 14.56 -7.23 -16.14
N LYS A 41 13.63 -7.58 -17.03
CA LYS A 41 13.91 -8.38 -18.24
C LYS A 41 14.85 -7.70 -19.24
N GLY A 42 14.98 -6.38 -19.19
CA GLY A 42 15.89 -5.59 -20.02
C GLY A 42 17.33 -5.56 -19.50
N GLY A 43 17.60 -6.16 -18.33
CA GLY A 43 18.91 -6.14 -17.68
C GLY A 43 18.87 -5.40 -16.35
N LYS A 44 19.91 -5.59 -15.54
CA LYS A 44 20.01 -4.97 -14.21
C LYS A 44 20.37 -3.49 -14.34
N VAL A 45 19.70 -2.63 -13.59
CA VAL A 45 20.00 -1.20 -13.50
C VAL A 45 20.43 -0.90 -12.07
N ILE A 46 21.60 -0.28 -11.88
CA ILE A 46 22.02 0.23 -10.58
C ILE A 46 21.75 1.72 -10.53
N LEU A 47 20.74 2.11 -9.76
CA LEU A 47 20.50 3.50 -9.43
C LEU A 47 21.41 3.89 -8.26
N ASN A 48 22.33 4.81 -8.49
CA ASN A 48 23.07 5.45 -7.39
C ASN A 48 22.18 6.52 -6.75
N HIS A 49 21.28 6.07 -5.86
CA HIS A 49 20.25 6.89 -5.25
C HIS A 49 20.86 8.06 -4.46
N ALA A 50 21.90 7.83 -3.65
CA ALA A 50 22.57 8.92 -2.92
C ALA A 50 23.07 10.04 -3.84
N ARG A 51 23.68 9.68 -4.97
CA ARG A 51 24.18 10.67 -5.93
C ARG A 51 23.06 11.46 -6.61
N HIS A 52 21.95 10.82 -6.96
CA HIS A 52 20.81 11.54 -7.55
C HIS A 52 20.21 12.52 -6.55
N ILE A 53 20.10 12.13 -5.27
CA ILE A 53 19.61 13.01 -4.21
C ILE A 53 20.55 14.21 -4.03
N ASP A 54 21.86 13.98 -4.01
CA ASP A 54 22.87 15.05 -3.91
C ASP A 54 22.80 16.02 -5.11
N ASP A 55 22.73 15.47 -6.34
CA ASP A 55 22.68 16.28 -7.56
C ASP A 55 21.34 17.04 -7.72
N MET A 56 20.29 16.64 -6.98
CA MET A 56 18.96 17.28 -6.98
C MET A 56 18.68 18.12 -5.74
N ASP A 57 19.68 18.40 -4.90
CA ASP A 57 19.55 19.17 -3.66
C ASP A 57 18.48 18.61 -2.69
N GLY A 58 18.33 17.28 -2.61
CA GLY A 58 17.43 16.66 -1.65
C GLY A 58 15.95 16.66 -2.04
N ARG A 59 15.59 17.01 -3.28
CA ARG A 59 14.19 17.04 -3.74
C ARG A 59 13.60 15.63 -3.93
N CYS A 60 13.18 15.01 -2.82
CA CYS A 60 12.63 13.65 -2.81
C CYS A 60 11.35 13.50 -3.66
N ALA A 61 10.46 14.49 -3.58
CA ALA A 61 9.15 14.47 -4.24
C ALA A 61 9.24 14.50 -5.78
N ASP A 62 10.38 14.91 -6.35
CA ASP A 62 10.61 14.93 -7.80
C ASP A 62 10.66 13.51 -8.38
N CYS A 63 10.99 12.51 -7.55
CA CYS A 63 10.91 11.08 -7.91
C CYS A 63 9.77 10.37 -7.15
N HIS A 64 9.62 10.64 -5.85
CA HIS A 64 8.58 10.07 -5.00
C HIS A 64 7.32 10.94 -4.99
N HIS A 65 6.73 11.08 -6.17
CA HIS A 65 5.66 12.06 -6.47
C HIS A 65 4.34 11.85 -5.69
N THR A 66 4.16 10.73 -4.99
CA THR A 66 3.00 10.48 -4.12
C THR A 66 3.29 10.64 -2.63
N SER A 67 4.55 10.86 -2.26
CA SER A 67 5.01 10.72 -0.87
C SER A 67 5.14 12.05 -0.13
N GLY A 68 5.10 13.19 -0.84
CA GLY A 68 5.25 14.51 -0.22
C GLY A 68 6.54 14.59 0.60
N GLU A 69 6.39 14.83 1.91
CA GLU A 69 7.49 14.91 2.88
C GLU A 69 7.73 13.59 3.65
N ASP A 70 7.13 12.47 3.25
CA ASP A 70 7.35 11.19 3.94
C ASP A 70 8.83 10.78 3.85
N PRO A 71 9.51 10.58 4.99
CA PRO A 71 10.93 10.19 5.00
C PRO A 71 11.18 8.76 4.49
N ASN A 72 10.13 7.93 4.35
CA ASN A 72 10.20 6.55 3.89
C ASN A 72 9.24 6.32 2.71
N PRO A 73 9.53 6.90 1.55
CA PRO A 73 8.66 6.75 0.38
C PRO A 73 8.70 5.32 -0.18
N PRO A 74 7.60 4.83 -0.79
CA PRO A 74 7.55 3.49 -1.35
C PRO A 74 8.40 3.37 -2.62
N ALA A 75 8.76 2.14 -2.96
CA ALA A 75 9.36 1.83 -4.26
C ALA A 75 8.35 2.07 -5.39
N CYS A 76 8.83 2.51 -6.56
CA CYS A 76 7.99 2.77 -7.72
C CYS A 76 7.12 1.55 -8.08
N SER A 77 7.68 0.34 -7.96
CA SER A 77 7.03 -0.93 -8.26
C SER A 77 5.87 -1.29 -7.33
N SER A 78 5.72 -0.60 -6.19
CA SER A 78 4.57 -0.80 -5.31
C SER A 78 3.27 -0.32 -5.96
N CYS A 79 3.34 0.70 -6.83
CA CYS A 79 2.19 1.23 -7.57
C CYS A 79 2.32 0.97 -9.08
N HIS A 80 3.50 1.21 -9.66
CA HIS A 80 3.79 0.97 -11.07
C HIS A 80 4.18 -0.49 -11.29
N VAL A 81 3.20 -1.38 -11.36
CA VAL A 81 3.42 -2.81 -11.60
C VAL A 81 3.56 -3.14 -13.09
N ALA A 82 4.06 -4.34 -13.39
CA ALA A 82 4.21 -4.79 -14.77
C ALA A 82 2.84 -4.98 -15.46
N LYS A 83 1.82 -5.35 -14.69
CA LYS A 83 0.44 -5.51 -15.17
C LYS A 83 -0.55 -5.32 -14.01
N PHE A 84 -1.56 -4.47 -14.23
CA PHE A 84 -2.73 -4.36 -13.36
C PHE A 84 -3.69 -5.50 -13.67
N GLY A 85 -3.50 -6.63 -12.99
CA GLY A 85 -4.27 -7.87 -13.18
C GLY A 85 -4.95 -8.33 -11.89
N LYS A 86 -5.62 -9.50 -11.96
CA LYS A 86 -6.32 -10.11 -10.82
C LYS A 86 -5.38 -10.35 -9.63
N GLU A 87 -4.14 -10.74 -9.91
CA GLU A 87 -3.11 -11.00 -8.91
C GLU A 87 -2.72 -9.73 -8.16
N PHE A 88 -2.57 -8.61 -8.86
CA PHE A 88 -2.31 -7.32 -8.24
C PHE A 88 -3.53 -6.84 -7.42
N ALA A 89 -4.73 -6.97 -7.98
CA ALA A 89 -5.97 -6.59 -7.29
C ALA A 89 -6.16 -7.36 -5.97
N ALA A 90 -5.79 -8.65 -5.93
CA ALA A 90 -5.84 -9.44 -4.71
C ALA A 90 -4.73 -9.11 -3.70
N ALA A 91 -3.50 -8.90 -4.18
CA ALA A 91 -2.33 -8.78 -3.30
C ALA A 91 -2.05 -7.36 -2.78
N HIS A 92 -2.44 -6.32 -3.51
CA HIS A 92 -2.00 -4.95 -3.18
C HIS A 92 -2.49 -4.47 -1.82
N GLN A 93 -3.62 -4.99 -1.32
CA GLN A 93 -4.15 -4.66 0.01
C GLN A 93 -3.23 -5.12 1.15
N GLU A 94 -2.46 -6.19 0.94
CA GLU A 94 -1.51 -6.74 1.91
C GLU A 94 -0.11 -6.17 1.74
N THR A 95 0.27 -5.81 0.51
CA THR A 95 1.64 -5.39 0.18
C THR A 95 1.85 -3.89 0.13
N MET A 96 0.77 -3.09 0.06
CA MET A 96 0.85 -1.62 -0.06
C MET A 96 0.74 -0.96 1.32
N ASP A 97 1.51 0.12 1.51
CA ASP A 97 1.41 0.95 2.71
C ASP A 97 0.03 1.64 2.76
N ALA A 98 -0.62 1.61 3.92
CA ALA A 98 -1.94 2.17 4.11
C ALA A 98 -2.03 3.67 3.74
N LYS A 99 -0.93 4.43 3.89
CA LYS A 99 -0.86 5.85 3.51
C LYS A 99 -1.06 6.06 2.00
N GLN A 100 -0.78 5.05 1.18
CA GLN A 100 -0.87 5.15 -0.29
C GLN A 100 -2.23 4.75 -0.85
N CYS A 101 -3.17 4.28 -0.01
CA CYS A 101 -4.51 3.89 -0.46
C CYS A 101 -5.20 5.05 -1.19
N ALA A 102 -5.09 6.27 -0.63
CA ALA A 102 -5.72 7.47 -1.17
C ALA A 102 -5.15 7.92 -2.53
N SER A 103 -3.96 7.43 -2.89
CA SER A 103 -3.32 7.75 -4.17
C SER A 103 -4.02 7.08 -5.36
N CYS A 104 -4.76 6.00 -5.12
CA CYS A 104 -5.51 5.27 -6.16
C CYS A 104 -7.02 5.24 -5.88
N HIS A 105 -7.41 5.20 -4.60
CA HIS A 105 -8.80 5.20 -4.18
C HIS A 105 -9.17 6.57 -3.63
N HIS A 106 -10.21 7.20 -4.15
CA HIS A 106 -10.74 8.40 -3.52
C HIS A 106 -11.33 8.03 -2.15
N PRO A 107 -11.03 8.76 -1.07
CA PRO A 107 -11.60 8.49 0.26
C PRO A 107 -13.13 8.41 0.27
N GLY A 108 -13.79 9.16 -0.61
CA GLY A 108 -15.25 9.16 -0.78
C GLY A 108 -15.80 8.17 -1.81
N ALA A 109 -14.99 7.25 -2.35
CA ALA A 109 -15.49 6.25 -3.29
C ALA A 109 -16.43 5.28 -2.57
N THR A 110 -17.73 5.40 -2.86
CA THR A 110 -18.78 4.55 -2.34
C THR A 110 -18.58 3.09 -2.74
N ILE A 111 -18.98 2.16 -1.87
CA ILE A 111 -19.02 0.73 -2.17
C ILE A 111 -20.01 0.54 -3.33
N GLY A 112 -19.50 0.36 -4.55
CA GLY A 112 -20.28 0.43 -5.79
C GLY A 112 -21.41 -0.60 -5.94
N LYS A 113 -21.54 -1.55 -5.00
CA LYS A 113 -22.61 -2.55 -4.92
C LYS A 113 -23.32 -2.62 -3.56
N PHE A 114 -23.10 -1.64 -2.67
CA PHE A 114 -23.80 -1.59 -1.39
C PHE A 114 -25.14 -0.86 -1.56
N ALA A 115 -26.23 -1.62 -1.53
CA ALA A 115 -27.58 -1.08 -1.41
C ALA A 115 -27.86 -0.79 0.06
N HIS A 116 -27.75 0.49 0.45
CA HIS A 116 -27.92 0.93 1.83
C HIS A 116 -29.28 0.50 2.42
N ASP A 117 -30.36 0.73 1.69
CA ASP A 117 -31.72 0.48 2.19
C ASP A 117 -31.99 -1.02 2.35
N GLU A 118 -31.58 -1.85 1.39
CA GLU A 118 -31.67 -3.31 1.50
C GLU A 118 -30.85 -3.83 2.68
N HIS A 119 -29.62 -3.31 2.88
CA HIS A 119 -28.81 -3.74 4.02
C HIS A 119 -29.40 -3.31 5.37
N ALA A 120 -29.95 -2.10 5.42
CA ALA A 120 -30.61 -1.59 6.61
C ALA A 120 -31.84 -2.44 6.96
N GLU A 121 -32.68 -2.76 5.97
CA GLU A 121 -33.92 -3.52 6.18
C GLU A 121 -33.65 -4.99 6.50
N ASP A 122 -32.85 -5.67 5.67
CA ASP A 122 -32.71 -7.13 5.72
C ASP A 122 -31.73 -7.62 6.80
N TYR A 123 -30.70 -6.83 7.12
CA TYR A 123 -29.62 -7.27 8.01
C TYR A 123 -29.46 -6.42 9.28
N ALA A 124 -29.98 -5.19 9.29
CA ALA A 124 -30.02 -4.35 10.48
C ALA A 124 -31.43 -4.19 11.07
N SER A 125 -32.46 -4.84 10.50
CA SER A 125 -33.85 -4.71 10.96
C SER A 125 -34.35 -3.25 11.05
N GLY A 126 -33.82 -2.38 10.19
CA GLY A 126 -34.07 -0.93 10.21
C GLY A 126 -33.40 -0.17 11.35
N ASP A 127 -32.55 -0.81 12.17
CA ASP A 127 -31.78 -0.12 13.19
C ASP A 127 -30.59 0.60 12.55
N CYS A 128 -30.75 1.90 12.32
CA CYS A 128 -29.69 2.75 11.76
C CYS A 128 -28.41 2.70 12.61
N ARG A 129 -28.52 2.43 13.93
CA ARG A 129 -27.38 2.39 14.85
C ARG A 129 -26.53 1.13 14.71
N THR A 130 -27.00 0.15 13.94
CA THR A 130 -26.18 -0.99 13.51
C THR A 130 -25.05 -0.52 12.58
N CYS A 131 -25.15 0.63 11.91
CA CYS A 131 -24.06 1.16 11.08
C CYS A 131 -23.61 2.56 11.51
N HIS A 132 -24.53 3.37 12.03
CA HIS A 132 -24.30 4.74 12.46
C HIS A 132 -24.12 4.87 13.97
N HIS A 133 -23.61 6.02 14.40
CA HIS A 133 -23.48 6.32 15.81
C HIS A 133 -24.81 6.74 16.45
N GLY A 134 -24.83 6.82 17.77
CA GLY A 134 -25.97 7.35 18.51
C GLY A 134 -26.03 8.88 18.51
N LYS A 135 -27.13 9.39 19.08
CA LYS A 135 -27.39 10.83 19.26
C LYS A 135 -26.36 11.57 20.11
N ASP A 136 -25.51 10.84 20.80
CA ASP A 136 -24.37 11.34 21.55
C ASP A 136 -23.23 11.83 20.65
N ILE A 137 -23.15 11.36 19.40
CA ILE A 137 -22.14 11.76 18.42
C ILE A 137 -22.76 12.61 17.30
N GLU A 138 -23.91 12.18 16.75
CA GLU A 138 -24.61 12.90 15.69
C GLU A 138 -26.12 12.92 15.93
N PRO A 139 -26.79 14.08 15.81
CA PRO A 139 -28.22 14.20 16.11
C PRO A 139 -29.11 13.37 15.16
N GLU A 140 -28.66 13.20 13.91
CA GLU A 140 -29.24 12.34 12.89
C GLU A 140 -28.11 11.64 12.12
N PRO A 141 -28.32 10.39 11.64
CA PRO A 141 -27.34 9.68 10.81
C PRO A 141 -26.94 10.51 9.58
N GLN A 142 -25.66 10.80 9.44
CA GLN A 142 -25.11 11.50 8.26
C GLN A 142 -23.97 10.71 7.60
N ALA A 143 -23.40 11.25 6.53
CA ALA A 143 -22.30 10.59 5.83
C ALA A 143 -21.05 10.56 6.73
N CYS A 144 -20.38 9.40 6.80
CA CYS A 144 -19.16 9.24 7.59
C CYS A 144 -18.11 10.31 7.23
N SER A 145 -18.04 10.69 5.96
CA SER A 145 -17.12 11.71 5.41
C SER A 145 -17.30 13.11 5.98
N ASP A 146 -18.47 13.43 6.54
CA ASP A 146 -18.74 14.75 7.11
C ASP A 146 -17.93 14.98 8.39
N CYS A 147 -17.46 13.89 9.01
CA CYS A 147 -16.69 13.91 10.24
C CYS A 147 -15.38 13.11 10.16
N HIS A 148 -15.37 11.96 9.50
CA HIS A 148 -14.21 11.10 9.31
C HIS A 148 -13.52 11.48 8.00
N THR A 149 -12.43 12.25 8.10
CA THR A 149 -11.58 12.63 6.96
C THR A 149 -10.24 11.90 7.04
N ASP A 150 -9.14 12.61 7.30
CA ASP A 150 -7.77 12.07 7.32
C ASP A 150 -7.44 11.30 8.61
N GLY A 151 -8.35 11.32 9.58
CA GLY A 151 -8.19 10.66 10.88
C GLY A 151 -7.43 11.49 11.92
N SER A 152 -7.58 11.13 13.20
CA SER A 152 -6.95 11.75 14.37
C SER A 152 -6.93 10.76 15.54
N ASP A 153 -6.21 11.06 16.61
CA ASP A 153 -6.15 10.23 17.83
C ASP A 153 -7.54 9.94 18.44
N ALA A 154 -8.52 10.84 18.23
CA ALA A 154 -9.88 10.70 18.75
C ALA A 154 -10.90 10.20 17.72
N ARG A 155 -10.54 10.13 16.43
CA ARG A 155 -11.48 9.81 15.35
C ARG A 155 -10.75 9.10 14.20
N PRO A 156 -11.11 7.86 13.84
CA PRO A 156 -10.48 7.15 12.73
C PRO A 156 -10.69 7.86 11.39
N SER A 157 -9.85 7.54 10.41
CA SER A 157 -10.02 8.00 9.04
C SER A 157 -11.33 7.47 8.43
N LEU A 158 -11.80 8.07 7.34
CA LEU A 158 -13.00 7.59 6.62
C LEU A 158 -12.90 6.10 6.27
N ARG A 159 -11.75 5.71 5.72
CA ARG A 159 -11.42 4.34 5.34
C ARG A 159 -11.55 3.40 6.53
N ASP A 160 -10.89 3.74 7.64
CA ASP A 160 -10.82 2.86 8.79
C ASP A 160 -12.18 2.77 9.49
N ALA A 161 -12.92 3.88 9.61
CA ALA A 161 -14.26 3.89 10.15
C ALA A 161 -15.21 3.00 9.34
N ALA A 162 -15.22 3.17 8.01
CA ALA A 162 -16.08 2.40 7.12
C ALA A 162 -15.70 0.90 7.11
N HIS A 163 -14.43 0.58 6.90
CA HIS A 163 -13.99 -0.82 6.84
C HIS A 163 -14.17 -1.55 8.17
N THR A 164 -13.84 -0.91 9.29
CA THR A 164 -14.01 -1.53 10.61
C THR A 164 -15.47 -1.83 10.87
N ARG A 165 -16.39 -0.90 10.56
CA ARG A 165 -17.82 -1.14 10.78
C ARG A 165 -18.37 -2.30 9.95
N CYS A 166 -18.00 -2.35 8.66
CA CYS A 166 -18.42 -3.46 7.79
C CYS A 166 -17.83 -4.79 8.24
N ALA A 167 -16.54 -4.82 8.58
CA ALA A 167 -15.84 -6.03 9.02
C ALA A 167 -16.39 -6.56 10.35
N ASP A 168 -16.57 -5.69 11.36
CA ASP A 168 -17.07 -6.07 12.68
C ASP A 168 -18.47 -6.69 12.59
N CYS A 169 -19.36 -6.09 11.81
CA CYS A 169 -20.71 -6.61 11.61
C CYS A 169 -20.70 -8.01 10.98
N HIS A 170 -19.88 -8.21 9.93
CA HIS A 170 -19.74 -9.52 9.29
C HIS A 170 -19.14 -10.55 10.26
N ASP A 171 -18.11 -10.17 11.03
CA ASP A 171 -17.49 -11.03 12.04
C ASP A 171 -18.49 -11.48 13.11
N ASP A 172 -19.37 -10.58 13.56
CA ASP A 172 -20.42 -10.90 14.53
C ASP A 172 -21.45 -11.88 13.93
N LEU A 173 -21.89 -11.66 12.68
CA LEU A 173 -22.77 -12.59 11.96
C LEU A 173 -22.15 -13.99 11.79
N TYR A 174 -20.83 -14.07 11.54
CA TYR A 174 -20.13 -15.35 11.46
C TYR A 174 -20.02 -16.04 12.83
N LYS A 175 -19.77 -15.28 13.91
CA LYS A 175 -19.79 -15.81 15.28
C LYS A 175 -21.17 -16.34 15.67
N GLU A 176 -22.23 -15.71 15.17
CA GLU A 176 -23.62 -16.11 15.37
C GLU A 176 -24.04 -17.33 14.53
N GLY A 177 -23.14 -17.85 13.68
CA GLY A 177 -23.31 -19.12 13.00
C GLY A 177 -23.77 -19.03 11.56
N THR A 178 -23.68 -17.85 10.93
CA THR A 178 -23.93 -17.70 9.49
C THR A 178 -22.91 -18.52 8.69
N ALA A 179 -23.39 -19.51 7.93
CA ALA A 179 -22.54 -20.49 7.24
C ALA A 179 -21.96 -19.92 5.94
N GLY A 180 -20.84 -19.20 6.05
CA GLY A 180 -20.04 -18.71 4.92
C GLY A 180 -20.69 -17.57 4.15
N CYS A 181 -19.94 -16.96 3.22
CA CYS A 181 -20.37 -15.74 2.52
C CYS A 181 -21.57 -15.96 1.57
N ALA A 182 -21.78 -17.21 1.14
CA ALA A 182 -22.76 -17.58 0.12
C ALA A 182 -24.22 -17.60 0.60
N SER A 183 -24.45 -17.53 1.92
CA SER A 183 -25.80 -17.46 2.48
C SER A 183 -26.51 -16.13 2.21
N CYS A 184 -25.73 -15.07 1.93
CA CYS A 184 -26.23 -13.72 1.62
C CYS A 184 -25.68 -13.21 0.27
N HIS A 185 -24.49 -13.67 -0.14
CA HIS A 185 -23.96 -13.45 -1.48
C HIS A 185 -24.19 -14.69 -2.35
N GLU A 186 -25.37 -14.83 -2.96
CA GLU A 186 -25.57 -15.78 -4.07
C GLU A 186 -24.66 -15.37 -5.23
N ARG A 187 -23.45 -15.94 -5.27
CA ARG A 187 -22.68 -16.00 -6.50
C ARG A 187 -23.25 -17.15 -7.30
N GLU A 188 -24.08 -16.83 -8.30
CA GLU A 188 -24.22 -17.73 -9.43
C GLU A 188 -22.81 -18.13 -9.88
N ALA A 189 -22.59 -19.43 -10.07
CA ALA A 189 -21.32 -19.94 -10.58
C ALA A 189 -21.16 -19.58 -12.07
N GLU A 190 -21.17 -18.29 -12.38
CA GLU A 190 -20.62 -17.72 -13.59
C GLU A 190 -19.09 -17.79 -13.48
N PRO A 191 -18.36 -18.06 -14.57
CA PRO A 191 -16.92 -18.25 -14.53
C PRO A 191 -16.23 -16.95 -14.12
N ALA A 192 -15.95 -16.77 -12.82
CA ALA A 192 -15.18 -15.67 -12.22
C ALA A 192 -15.09 -14.42 -13.13
N SER A 193 -16.25 -13.78 -13.37
CA SER A 193 -16.31 -12.56 -14.19
C SER A 193 -15.53 -11.44 -13.49
N GLU A 194 -14.96 -10.54 -14.29
CA GLU A 194 -13.80 -9.69 -14.00
C GLU A 194 -13.82 -8.73 -12.79
N ALA A 195 -14.82 -8.71 -11.90
CA ALA A 195 -14.88 -7.66 -10.88
C ALA A 195 -15.54 -8.08 -9.55
N ASP A 196 -14.73 -8.63 -8.65
CA ASP A 196 -14.94 -8.51 -7.19
C ASP A 196 -14.18 -7.30 -6.60
N TYR A 197 -13.49 -6.52 -7.44
CA TYR A 197 -12.85 -5.26 -7.09
C TYR A 197 -13.44 -4.16 -7.97
N GLN A 198 -13.65 -2.95 -7.42
CA GLN A 198 -14.03 -1.81 -8.24
C GLN A 198 -12.85 -1.51 -9.18
N ALA A 199 -12.95 -1.94 -10.43
CA ALA A 199 -11.96 -1.63 -11.44
C ALA A 199 -11.84 -0.10 -11.56
N CYS A 200 -10.65 0.39 -11.91
CA CYS A 200 -10.43 1.82 -12.18
C CYS A 200 -11.46 2.34 -13.19
N ALA A 201 -11.80 1.49 -14.17
CA ALA A 201 -12.82 1.70 -15.19
C ALA A 201 -14.23 2.02 -14.64
N GLY A 202 -14.52 1.60 -13.40
CA GLY A 202 -15.78 1.88 -12.72
C GLY A 202 -15.93 3.35 -12.30
N CYS A 203 -14.85 4.12 -12.26
CA CYS A 203 -14.87 5.56 -11.98
C CYS A 203 -14.17 6.39 -13.07
N HIS A 204 -13.24 5.80 -13.81
CA HIS A 204 -12.48 6.44 -14.88
C HIS A 204 -12.83 5.80 -16.22
N ALA A 205 -12.98 6.59 -17.28
CA ALA A 205 -13.27 6.04 -18.61
C ALA A 205 -12.05 5.38 -19.30
N ALA A 206 -10.85 5.57 -18.76
CA ALA A 206 -9.60 5.04 -19.32
C ALA A 206 -9.18 3.73 -18.63
N PRO A 207 -8.49 2.82 -19.34
CA PRO A 207 -7.92 1.62 -18.75
C PRO A 207 -6.82 1.95 -17.74
N ALA A 208 -6.61 1.06 -16.77
CA ALA A 208 -5.73 1.29 -15.62
C ALA A 208 -4.28 1.64 -15.99
N ASP A 209 -3.75 1.05 -17.06
CA ASP A 209 -2.40 1.29 -17.57
C ASP A 209 -2.22 2.67 -18.23
N GLN A 210 -3.31 3.33 -18.60
CA GLN A 210 -3.32 4.73 -19.05
C GLN A 210 -3.45 5.71 -17.89
N LEU A 211 -3.99 5.27 -16.76
CA LEU A 211 -4.10 6.09 -15.54
C LEU A 211 -2.79 6.05 -14.75
N ILE A 212 -2.20 4.85 -14.62
CA ILE A 212 -0.94 4.60 -13.93
C ILE A 212 -0.04 3.82 -14.89
N PRO A 213 1.08 4.40 -15.37
CA PRO A 213 1.95 3.70 -16.30
C PRO A 213 2.53 2.44 -15.65
N ALA A 214 2.68 1.38 -16.45
CA ALA A 214 3.36 0.17 -15.99
C ALA A 214 4.84 0.45 -15.66
N THR A 215 5.45 -0.43 -14.86
CA THR A 215 6.81 -0.24 -14.31
C THR A 215 7.82 0.31 -15.32
N MET A 216 7.91 -0.32 -16.50
CA MET A 216 8.87 0.06 -17.54
C MET A 216 8.66 1.49 -18.04
N ALA A 217 7.41 1.85 -18.35
CA ALA A 217 7.08 3.18 -18.81
C ALA A 217 7.33 4.22 -17.71
N ALA A 218 6.95 3.93 -16.46
CA ALA A 218 7.18 4.83 -15.33
C ALA A 218 8.67 5.17 -15.15
N PHE A 219 9.54 4.16 -15.13
CA PHE A 219 10.98 4.38 -15.01
C PHE A 219 11.57 5.09 -16.22
N HIS A 220 11.21 4.71 -17.44
CA HIS A 220 11.74 5.38 -18.63
C HIS A 220 11.29 6.83 -18.71
N THR A 221 10.02 7.14 -18.45
CA THR A 221 9.53 8.51 -18.42
C THR A 221 10.24 9.34 -17.36
N GLN A 222 10.42 8.82 -16.14
CA GLN A 222 11.08 9.56 -15.07
C GLN A 222 12.58 9.76 -15.34
N CYS A 223 13.31 8.67 -15.60
CA CYS A 223 14.76 8.71 -15.72
C CYS A 223 15.18 9.39 -17.04
N GLN A 224 14.62 8.96 -18.17
CA GLN A 224 15.00 9.53 -19.46
C GLN A 224 14.46 10.94 -19.62
N GLY A 225 13.25 11.23 -19.12
CA GLY A 225 12.66 12.57 -19.22
C GLY A 225 13.48 13.62 -18.49
N CYS A 226 13.90 13.36 -17.25
CA CYS A 226 14.75 14.28 -16.49
C CYS A 226 16.13 14.46 -17.16
N HIS A 227 16.73 13.37 -17.66
CA HIS A 227 17.99 13.43 -18.38
C HIS A 227 17.89 14.22 -19.70
N GLU A 228 16.80 14.04 -20.45
CA GLU A 228 16.54 14.76 -21.69
C GLU A 228 16.32 16.25 -21.44
N GLU A 229 15.47 16.60 -20.47
CA GLU A 229 15.17 17.99 -20.09
C GLU A 229 16.43 18.74 -19.65
N ASN A 230 17.30 18.07 -18.88
CA ASN A 230 18.55 18.64 -18.40
C ASN A 230 19.73 18.47 -19.37
N GLY A 231 19.50 17.90 -20.57
CA GLY A 231 20.56 17.61 -21.55
C GLY A 231 21.69 16.72 -21.00
N SER A 232 21.41 15.97 -19.94
CA SER A 232 22.35 15.20 -19.13
C SER A 232 22.01 13.73 -19.33
N GLY A 233 22.45 13.15 -20.46
CA GLY A 233 22.23 11.74 -20.80
C GLY A 233 22.67 10.76 -19.70
N PRO A 234 22.16 9.52 -19.69
CA PRO A 234 21.55 8.81 -20.84
C PRO A 234 20.04 8.99 -21.03
N PHE A 235 19.60 9.19 -22.28
CA PHE A 235 18.21 9.14 -22.74
C PHE A 235 18.14 8.66 -24.21
N GLY A 236 16.98 8.18 -24.65
CA GLY A 236 16.74 7.75 -26.03
C GLY A 236 17.01 6.26 -26.31
N ASP A 237 16.46 5.78 -27.43
CA ASP A 237 16.39 4.36 -27.76
C ASP A 237 17.76 3.70 -28.02
N ASP A 238 18.78 4.48 -28.40
CA ASP A 238 20.13 3.96 -28.66
C ASP A 238 20.99 3.85 -27.38
N ALA A 239 20.49 4.33 -26.24
CA ALA A 239 21.24 4.42 -24.98
C ALA A 239 20.96 3.27 -24.01
N CYS A 240 20.30 2.18 -24.43
CA CYS A 240 19.82 1.12 -23.52
C CYS A 240 20.91 0.63 -22.55
N TYR A 241 22.12 0.37 -23.07
CA TYR A 241 23.23 -0.20 -22.31
C TYR A 241 23.99 0.80 -21.42
N GLN A 242 23.63 2.08 -21.49
CA GLN A 242 24.13 3.08 -20.55
C GLN A 242 23.38 3.00 -19.21
N CYS A 243 22.16 2.46 -19.22
CA CYS A 243 21.36 2.21 -18.03
C CYS A 243 21.35 0.71 -17.65
N HIS A 244 21.14 -0.17 -18.62
CA HIS A 244 21.00 -1.61 -18.40
C HIS A 244 22.35 -2.33 -18.58
N MET A 245 22.81 -2.94 -17.50
CA MET A 245 23.97 -3.83 -17.54
C MET A 245 23.59 -5.14 -18.22
N LYS A 246 24.47 -5.62 -19.10
CA LYS A 246 24.40 -6.97 -19.70
C LYS A 246 24.80 -8.04 -18.71
#